data_AF-A0A955R4W0-F1
#
_entry.id   AF-A0A955R4W0-F1
#
_cell.length_a   1.000
_cell.length_b   1.000
_cell.length_c   1.000
_cell.angle_alpha   90.00
_cell.angle_beta   90.00
_cell.angle_gamma   90.00
#
_symmetry.space_group_name_H-M   'P 1'
#
loop_
_entity.id
_entity.type
_entity.pdbx_description
1 polymer ?
#
loop_
_entity_poly.entity_id
_entity_poly.type
_entity_poly.pdbx_seq_one_letter_code
_entity_poly.pdbx_strand_id
1 'polypeptide(L)'
;MGFSCGLVGLPNVGKSTIFNALTQAGAESGNYAFTTIDPNVGVVDVPDPRLDTIASLVPAKKIVPTTMQFVDIAGLVKGASKGEGLGNQFLANIREVEAIAHVVRCFEDENIPHVMGRVDPVGDIEIINTELMVADLETLEKRHAKLDKQSRVGDMEARQQVGVLNRLIETLNAGEPARTCHFDKADD
;
A
#
# COMPACT_ATOMS: atom_id res chain seq x y z
N MET A 1 5.84 -17.43 -0.95
CA MET A 1 5.36 -16.05 -1.19
C MET A 1 5.15 -15.45 0.19
N GLY A 2 5.89 -14.39 0.52
CA GLY A 2 5.67 -13.65 1.76
C GLY A 2 4.54 -12.64 1.55
N PHE A 3 3.84 -12.28 2.62
CA PHE A 3 2.87 -11.18 2.61
C PHE A 3 3.56 -9.95 3.20
N SER A 4 3.61 -8.86 2.45
CA SER A 4 4.19 -7.59 2.88
C SER A 4 3.15 -6.48 2.97
N CYS A 5 3.26 -5.68 4.03
CA CYS A 5 2.36 -4.58 4.32
C CYS A 5 3.14 -3.27 4.43
N GLY A 6 2.82 -2.32 3.56
CA GLY A 6 3.39 -0.98 3.59
C GLY A 6 2.67 -0.07 4.57
N LEU A 7 3.41 0.55 5.49
CA LEU A 7 2.91 1.61 6.35
C LEU A 7 2.89 2.92 5.57
N VAL A 8 1.71 3.49 5.37
CA VAL A 8 1.49 4.73 4.60
C VAL A 8 0.80 5.76 5.47
N GLY A 9 1.04 7.04 5.21
CA GLY A 9 0.43 8.15 5.94
C GLY A 9 1.27 9.41 5.80
N LEU A 10 0.66 10.56 6.13
CA LEU A 10 1.30 11.86 6.04
C LEU A 10 2.56 11.96 6.94
N PRO A 11 3.42 12.97 6.73
CA PRO A 11 4.48 13.30 7.68
C PRO A 11 3.95 13.49 9.11
N ASN A 12 4.76 13.10 10.10
CA ASN A 12 4.48 13.29 11.54
C ASN A 12 3.25 12.57 12.11
N VAL A 13 2.67 11.59 11.41
CA VAL A 13 1.53 10.80 11.92
C VAL A 13 1.96 9.64 12.85
N GLY A 14 3.26 9.41 13.02
CA GLY A 14 3.80 8.35 13.90
C GLY A 14 4.15 7.03 13.22
N LYS A 15 4.24 6.97 11.87
CA LYS A 15 4.60 5.74 11.12
C LYS A 15 5.86 5.06 11.63
N SER A 16 6.98 5.79 11.69
CA SER A 16 8.26 5.19 12.12
C SER A 16 8.24 4.78 13.58
N THR A 17 7.43 5.43 14.43
CA THR A 17 7.20 4.99 15.82
C THR A 17 6.48 3.64 15.85
N ILE A 18 5.42 3.47 15.06
CA ILE A 18 4.70 2.20 14.93
C ILE A 18 5.60 1.12 14.34
N PHE A 19 6.35 1.43 13.28
CA PHE A 19 7.31 0.52 12.67
C PHE A 19 8.37 0.04 13.67
N ASN A 20 8.96 0.96 14.44
CA ASN A 20 9.94 0.63 15.46
C ASN A 20 9.33 -0.22 16.57
N ALA A 21 8.08 0.06 16.99
CA ALA A 21 7.39 -0.75 17.98
C ALA A 21 7.12 -2.18 17.48
N LEU A 22 6.73 -2.33 16.21
CA LEU A 22 6.50 -3.62 15.57
C LEU A 22 7.80 -4.42 15.41
N THR A 23 8.89 -3.75 15.03
CA THR A 23 10.19 -4.42 14.78
C THR A 23 10.93 -4.76 16.07
N GLN A 24 10.82 -3.94 17.12
CA GLN A 24 11.39 -4.26 18.44
C GLN A 24 10.68 -5.45 19.12
N ALA A 25 9.46 -5.78 18.72
CA ALA A 25 8.69 -6.90 19.28
C ALA A 25 9.14 -8.30 18.79
N GLY A 26 10.15 -8.39 17.91
CA GLY A 26 10.70 -9.69 17.50
C GLY A 26 11.31 -9.77 16.10
N ALA A 27 11.58 -8.64 15.43
CA ALA A 27 12.05 -8.68 14.05
C ALA A 27 13.55 -8.95 13.90
N GLU A 28 13.90 -9.94 13.08
CA GLU A 28 15.21 -10.02 12.47
C GLU A 28 15.30 -8.93 11.38
N SER A 29 15.96 -7.82 11.69
CA SER A 29 16.26 -6.76 10.72
C SER A 29 17.23 -7.30 9.67
N GLY A 30 16.70 -7.82 8.56
CA GLY A 30 17.50 -8.27 7.43
C GLY A 30 17.92 -7.10 6.54
N ASN A 31 19.22 -6.84 6.45
CA ASN A 31 19.79 -5.95 5.45
C ASN A 31 19.72 -6.63 4.07
N TYR A 32 18.63 -6.44 3.32
CA TYR A 32 18.63 -6.71 1.89
C TYR A 32 19.44 -5.60 1.20
N ALA A 33 20.61 -5.97 0.69
CA ALA A 33 21.55 -5.06 0.06
C ALA A 33 21.16 -4.82 -1.40
N PHE A 34 21.51 -3.62 -1.88
CA PHE A 34 21.47 -3.10 -3.26
C PHE A 34 20.12 -2.46 -3.65
N THR A 35 19.85 -1.21 -3.24
CA THR A 35 20.20 0.01 -3.99
C THR A 35 19.79 1.30 -3.23
N THR A 36 20.26 2.46 -3.71
CA THR A 36 20.18 3.79 -3.08
C THR A 36 18.77 4.20 -2.60
N ILE A 37 18.58 4.14 -1.27
CA ILE A 37 17.39 4.50 -0.45
C ILE A 37 16.28 3.42 -0.41
N ASP A 38 16.63 2.20 0.03
CA ASP A 38 15.64 1.15 0.32
C ASP A 38 14.74 1.50 1.53
N PRO A 39 13.43 1.21 1.48
CA PRO A 39 12.52 1.42 2.60
C PRO A 39 12.89 0.53 3.79
N ASN A 40 12.60 0.96 5.02
CA ASN A 40 12.88 0.12 6.19
C ASN A 40 11.95 -1.10 6.17
N VAL A 41 12.52 -2.30 6.15
CA VAL A 41 11.77 -3.57 6.15
C VAL A 41 11.94 -4.27 7.50
N GLY A 42 10.83 -4.75 8.06
CA GLY A 42 10.81 -5.51 9.30
C GLY A 42 9.98 -6.78 9.15
N VAL A 43 10.47 -7.91 9.64
CA VAL A 43 9.74 -9.19 9.64
C VAL A 43 9.28 -9.48 11.05
N VAL A 44 7.98 -9.61 11.30
CA VAL A 44 7.42 -9.78 12.65
C VAL A 44 6.67 -11.10 12.74
N ASP A 45 6.85 -11.82 13.85
CA ASP A 45 6.09 -13.04 14.15
C ASP A 45 4.62 -12.69 14.38
N VAL A 46 3.71 -13.45 13.76
CA VAL A 46 2.27 -13.27 13.94
C VAL A 46 1.85 -13.89 15.28
N PRO A 47 1.32 -13.09 16.23
CA PRO A 47 0.87 -13.62 17.51
C PRO A 47 -0.39 -14.47 17.31
N ASP A 48 -0.28 -15.77 17.61
CA ASP A 48 -1.39 -16.72 17.47
C ASP A 48 -1.53 -17.61 18.71
N PRO A 49 -2.52 -17.34 19.59
CA PRO A 49 -2.72 -18.11 20.83
C PRO A 49 -3.11 -19.58 20.56
N ARG A 50 -3.48 -19.93 19.32
CA ARG A 50 -3.73 -21.32 18.94
C ARG A 50 -2.43 -22.14 18.95
N LEU A 51 -1.29 -21.53 18.64
CA LEU A 51 0.01 -22.21 18.70
C LEU A 51 0.35 -22.62 20.14
N ASP A 52 0.09 -21.75 21.11
CA ASP A 52 0.30 -22.04 22.54
C ASP A 52 -0.61 -23.18 23.00
N THR A 53 -1.88 -23.15 22.56
CA THR A 53 -2.85 -24.21 22.86
C THR A 53 -2.39 -25.55 22.30
N ILE A 54 -1.95 -25.59 21.05
CA ILE A 54 -1.44 -26.82 20.42
C ILE A 54 -0.17 -27.31 21.15
N ALA A 55 0.75 -26.41 21.49
CA ALA A 55 1.98 -26.76 22.19
C ALA A 55 1.71 -27.34 23.60
N SER A 56 0.61 -26.95 24.25
CA SER A 56 0.18 -27.52 25.53
C SER A 56 -0.38 -28.94 25.40
N LEU A 57 -1.00 -29.27 24.27
CA LEU A 57 -1.58 -30.59 23.99
C LEU A 57 -0.57 -31.55 23.36
N VAL A 58 0.32 -31.02 22.53
CA VAL A 58 1.34 -31.74 21.78
C VAL A 58 2.68 -31.04 22.02
N PRO A 59 3.46 -31.48 23.03
CA PRO A 59 4.74 -30.86 23.36
C PRO A 59 5.70 -30.90 22.18
N ALA A 60 6.03 -29.72 21.66
CA ALA A 60 7.01 -29.55 20.58
C ALA A 60 8.34 -29.03 21.14
N LYS A 61 9.46 -29.42 20.51
CA LYS A 61 10.80 -28.90 20.88
C LYS A 61 10.96 -27.41 20.56
N LYS A 62 10.21 -26.91 19.58
CA LYS A 62 10.23 -25.53 19.11
C LYS A 62 8.87 -25.17 18.53
N ILE A 63 8.36 -24.00 18.86
CA ILE A 63 7.20 -23.38 18.20
C ILE A 63 7.75 -22.46 17.12
N VAL A 64 7.22 -22.56 15.90
CA VAL A 64 7.61 -21.71 14.77
C VAL A 64 6.36 -20.96 14.31
N PRO A 65 6.23 -19.67 14.64
CA PRO A 65 5.11 -18.87 14.17
C PRO A 65 5.22 -18.59 12.67
N THR A 66 4.10 -18.19 12.07
CA THR A 66 4.14 -17.57 10.74
C THR A 66 4.61 -16.12 10.89
N THR A 67 5.21 -15.57 9.83
CA THR A 67 5.77 -14.22 9.84
C THR A 67 5.05 -13.31 8.87
N MET A 68 5.08 -12.02 9.17
CA MET A 68 4.54 -10.95 8.35
C MET A 68 5.60 -9.88 8.10
N GLN A 69 5.71 -9.40 6.87
CA GLN A 69 6.67 -8.35 6.53
C GLN A 69 5.97 -6.98 6.58
N PHE A 70 6.60 -6.01 7.24
CA PHE A 70 6.21 -4.61 7.24
C PHE A 70 7.26 -3.77 6.54
N VAL A 71 6.81 -2.78 5.77
CA VAL A 71 7.67 -1.85 5.03
C VAL A 71 7.30 -0.43 5.47
N ASP A 72 8.23 0.33 6.05
CA ASP A 72 8.02 1.75 6.33
C ASP A 72 8.17 2.55 5.03
N ILE A 73 7.06 3.00 4.47
CA ILE A 73 7.06 3.80 3.25
C ILE A 73 7.15 5.27 3.67
N ALA A 74 8.13 5.98 3.10
CA ALA A 74 8.38 7.39 3.39
C ALA A 74 7.08 8.23 3.33
N GLY A 75 6.97 9.27 4.14
CA GLY A 75 5.72 10.07 4.20
C GLY A 75 5.42 10.78 2.88
N LEU A 76 4.14 10.75 2.46
CA LEU A 76 3.69 11.45 1.26
C LEU A 76 3.67 12.97 1.49
N VAL A 77 4.38 13.73 0.66
CA VAL A 77 4.23 15.18 0.59
C VAL A 77 3.23 15.51 -0.52
N LYS A 78 2.34 16.49 -0.28
CA LYS A 78 1.34 16.96 -1.24
C LYS A 78 2.00 17.26 -2.60
N GLY A 79 1.39 16.80 -3.71
CA GLY A 79 1.94 17.01 -5.06
C GLY A 79 2.85 15.88 -5.55
N ALA A 80 2.77 14.71 -4.94
CA ALA A 80 3.54 13.53 -5.30
C ALA A 80 3.37 13.10 -6.78
N SER A 81 2.15 13.23 -7.30
CA SER A 81 1.80 12.99 -8.70
C SER A 81 2.38 14.02 -9.68
N LYS A 82 2.77 15.22 -9.22
CA LYS A 82 3.21 16.33 -10.08
C LYS A 82 4.71 16.36 -10.40
N GLY A 83 5.47 15.32 -10.06
CA GLY A 83 6.78 15.06 -10.67
C GLY A 83 8.02 15.65 -9.99
N GLU A 84 7.96 16.11 -8.75
CA GLU A 84 9.17 16.53 -7.98
C GLU A 84 10.04 15.36 -7.47
N GLY A 85 9.89 14.16 -8.05
CA GLY A 85 10.76 13.00 -7.81
C GLY A 85 10.46 12.21 -6.52
N LEU A 86 10.12 12.86 -5.41
CA LEU A 86 9.82 12.19 -4.12
C LEU A 86 8.49 11.42 -4.14
N GLY A 87 7.48 11.95 -4.81
CA GLY A 87 6.17 11.30 -4.91
C GLY A 87 6.17 10.03 -5.76
N ASN A 88 6.96 10.02 -6.84
CA ASN A 88 7.09 8.83 -7.69
C ASN A 88 7.84 7.70 -6.97
N GLN A 89 8.83 8.01 -6.12
CA GLN A 89 9.52 7.01 -5.30
C GLN A 89 8.57 6.41 -4.25
N PHE A 90 7.71 7.22 -3.64
CA PHE A 90 6.67 6.73 -2.75
C PHE A 90 5.71 5.77 -3.45
N LEU A 91 5.17 6.16 -4.61
CA LEU A 91 4.25 5.31 -5.37
C LEU A 91 4.93 4.03 -5.87
N ALA A 92 6.23 4.09 -6.21
CA ALA A 92 7.02 2.92 -6.56
C ALA A 92 7.10 1.94 -5.37
N ASN A 93 7.44 2.41 -4.17
CA ASN A 93 7.52 1.57 -2.98
C ASN A 93 6.16 0.96 -2.60
N ILE A 94 5.05 1.67 -2.84
CA ILE A 94 3.70 1.11 -2.64
C ILE A 94 3.39 -0.04 -3.60
N ARG A 95 3.91 0.01 -4.84
CA ARG A 95 3.68 -1.06 -5.83
C ARG A 95 4.41 -2.37 -5.47
N GLU A 96 5.41 -2.29 -4.60
CA GLU A 96 6.17 -3.45 -4.13
C GLU A 96 5.53 -4.16 -2.93
N VAL A 97 4.42 -3.66 -2.38
CA VAL A 97 3.71 -4.28 -1.25
C VAL A 97 2.35 -4.84 -1.63
N GLU A 98 1.90 -5.89 -0.95
CA GLU A 98 0.59 -6.53 -1.20
C GLU A 98 -0.56 -5.87 -0.43
N ALA A 99 -0.26 -5.16 0.66
CA ALA A 99 -1.26 -4.44 1.45
C ALA A 99 -0.76 -3.10 1.99
N ILE A 100 -1.69 -2.19 2.23
CA ILE A 100 -1.39 -0.87 2.81
C ILE A 100 -2.03 -0.78 4.21
N ALA A 101 -1.22 -0.45 5.21
CA ALA A 101 -1.67 -0.02 6.52
C ALA A 101 -1.59 1.51 6.59
N HIS A 102 -2.74 2.18 6.52
CA HIS A 102 -2.81 3.63 6.54
C HIS A 102 -2.82 4.16 7.98
N VAL A 103 -1.71 4.79 8.38
CA VAL A 103 -1.55 5.46 9.67
C VAL A 103 -2.10 6.89 9.58
N VAL A 104 -3.10 7.17 10.42
CA VAL A 104 -3.81 8.45 10.46
C VAL A 104 -3.60 9.11 11.82
N ARG A 105 -3.26 10.41 11.83
CA ARG A 105 -3.04 11.16 13.07
C ARG A 105 -4.39 11.55 13.67
N CYS A 106 -4.68 11.05 14.87
CA CYS A 106 -5.89 11.38 15.64
C CYS A 106 -5.56 12.06 16.98
N PHE A 107 -4.45 12.81 17.05
CA PHE A 107 -4.01 13.52 18.25
C PHE A 107 -3.48 14.92 17.91
N GLU A 108 -3.70 15.86 18.83
CA GLU A 108 -3.16 17.22 18.77
C GLU A 108 -1.90 17.32 19.65
N ASP A 109 -0.88 18.04 19.17
CA ASP A 109 0.33 18.38 19.93
C ASP A 109 0.92 19.65 19.33
N GLU A 110 1.05 20.70 20.14
CA GLU A 110 1.58 22.02 19.74
C GLU A 110 3.04 21.96 19.25
N ASN A 111 3.79 20.94 19.69
CA ASN A 111 5.19 20.76 19.30
C ASN A 111 5.35 19.97 18.00
N ILE A 112 4.27 19.37 17.47
CA ILE A 112 4.31 18.51 16.29
C ILE A 112 3.49 19.15 15.17
N PRO A 113 4.13 19.89 14.24
CA PRO A 113 3.41 20.57 13.17
C PRO A 113 2.71 19.56 12.26
N HIS A 114 1.48 19.89 11.89
CA HIS A 114 0.74 19.18 10.85
C HIS A 114 1.00 19.81 9.48
N VAL A 115 1.09 18.99 8.43
CA VAL A 115 1.43 19.46 7.07
C VAL A 115 0.43 20.51 6.55
N MET A 116 -0.84 20.39 6.96
CA MET A 116 -1.91 21.34 6.59
C MET A 116 -2.16 22.41 7.67
N GLY A 117 -1.30 22.50 8.68
CA GLY A 117 -1.44 23.45 9.80
C GLY A 117 -2.54 23.09 10.83
N ARG A 118 -3.44 22.16 10.50
CA ARG A 118 -4.46 21.60 11.40
C ARG A 118 -4.55 20.09 11.23
N VAL A 119 -4.86 19.36 12.31
CA VAL A 119 -5.13 17.92 12.25
C VAL A 119 -6.55 17.71 11.73
N ASP A 120 -6.70 16.94 10.67
CA ASP A 120 -7.99 16.65 10.02
C ASP A 120 -7.98 15.19 9.50
N PRO A 121 -8.29 14.20 10.36
CA PRO A 121 -8.08 12.79 10.04
C PRO A 121 -8.82 12.33 8.79
N VAL A 122 -10.03 12.85 8.56
CA VAL A 122 -10.84 12.52 7.39
C VAL A 122 -10.23 13.12 6.14
N GLY A 123 -9.87 14.41 6.17
CA GLY A 123 -9.18 15.07 5.06
C GLY A 123 -7.83 14.42 4.73
N ASP A 124 -7.08 13.97 5.73
CA ASP A 124 -5.81 13.27 5.55
C ASP A 124 -6.00 11.93 4.84
N ILE A 125 -7.06 11.18 5.20
CA ILE A 125 -7.45 9.94 4.52
C ILE A 125 -7.79 10.21 3.06
N GLU A 126 -8.59 11.24 2.79
CA GLU A 126 -8.99 11.64 1.44
C GLU A 126 -7.78 12.00 0.60
N ILE A 127 -6.85 12.81 1.11
CA ILE A 127 -5.63 13.23 0.38
C ILE A 127 -4.84 12.01 -0.12
N ILE A 128 -4.55 11.05 0.75
CA ILE A 128 -3.79 9.87 0.36
C ILE A 128 -4.57 9.03 -0.66
N ASN A 129 -5.86 8.75 -0.43
CA ASN A 129 -6.65 7.97 -1.37
C ASN A 129 -6.76 8.66 -2.73
N THR A 130 -6.93 9.98 -2.77
CA THR A 130 -6.97 10.76 -4.02
C THR A 130 -5.65 10.65 -4.79
N GLU A 131 -4.50 10.79 -4.14
CA GLU A 131 -3.20 10.65 -4.83
C GLU A 131 -2.99 9.23 -5.38
N LEU A 132 -3.42 8.19 -4.65
CA LEU A 132 -3.39 6.81 -5.15
C LEU A 132 -4.31 6.63 -6.36
N MET A 133 -5.54 7.14 -6.29
CA MET A 133 -6.50 7.06 -7.40
C MET A 133 -6.02 7.80 -8.66
N VAL A 134 -5.39 8.96 -8.50
CA VAL A 134 -4.79 9.71 -9.62
C VAL A 134 -3.67 8.89 -10.26
N ALA A 135 -2.80 8.28 -9.46
CA ALA A 135 -1.71 7.43 -9.97
C ALA A 135 -2.22 6.18 -10.72
N ASP A 136 -3.30 5.57 -10.21
CA ASP A 136 -3.98 4.45 -10.87
C ASP A 136 -4.61 4.90 -12.18
N LEU A 137 -5.32 6.03 -12.18
CA LEU A 137 -5.97 6.59 -13.38
C LEU A 137 -4.96 6.84 -14.49
N GLU A 138 -3.83 7.50 -14.19
CA GLU A 138 -2.78 7.72 -15.19
C GLU A 138 -2.23 6.41 -15.79
N THR A 139 -2.12 5.37 -14.97
CA THR A 139 -1.61 4.06 -15.39
C THR A 139 -2.64 3.36 -16.29
N LEU A 140 -3.91 3.41 -15.91
CA LEU A 140 -5.02 2.80 -16.64
C LEU A 140 -5.27 3.51 -17.99
N GLU A 141 -5.23 4.83 -18.03
CA GLU A 141 -5.41 5.60 -19.27
C GLU A 141 -4.31 5.31 -20.30
N LYS A 142 -3.04 5.24 -19.85
CA LYS A 142 -1.92 4.86 -20.72
C LYS A 142 -2.09 3.46 -21.29
N ARG A 143 -2.53 2.50 -20.45
CA ARG A 143 -2.79 1.11 -20.89
C ARG A 143 -3.99 1.04 -21.82
N HIS A 144 -5.07 1.75 -21.52
CA HIS A 144 -6.28 1.82 -22.32
C HIS A 144 -5.99 2.36 -23.72
N ALA A 145 -5.24 3.46 -23.84
CA ALA A 145 -4.91 4.04 -25.16
C ALA A 145 -4.12 3.09 -26.09
N LYS A 146 -3.35 2.15 -25.51
CA LYS A 146 -2.63 1.11 -26.26
C LYS A 146 -3.58 -0.01 -26.73
N LEU A 147 -4.39 -0.52 -25.81
CA LEU A 147 -5.27 -1.67 -26.05
C LEU A 147 -6.51 -1.30 -26.89
N ASP A 148 -7.03 -0.07 -26.77
CA ASP A 148 -8.15 0.40 -27.58
C ASP A 148 -7.82 0.30 -29.09
N LYS A 149 -6.60 0.71 -29.48
CA LYS A 149 -6.12 0.57 -30.87
C LYS A 149 -6.12 -0.89 -31.34
N GLN A 150 -5.67 -1.82 -30.49
CA GLN A 150 -5.60 -3.25 -30.82
C GLN A 150 -7.00 -3.88 -30.89
N SER A 151 -7.89 -3.51 -29.97
CA SER A 151 -9.28 -4.00 -29.92
C SER A 151 -10.06 -3.67 -31.19
N ARG A 152 -9.82 -2.50 -31.79
CA ARG A 152 -10.48 -2.05 -33.04
C ARG A 152 -10.06 -2.84 -34.27
N VAL A 153 -8.89 -3.50 -34.23
CA VAL A 153 -8.36 -4.33 -35.34
C VAL A 153 -8.78 -5.80 -35.18
N GLY A 154 -9.62 -6.12 -34.18
CA GLY A 154 -10.27 -7.42 -34.03
C GLY A 154 -9.64 -8.35 -32.99
N ASP A 155 -8.69 -7.86 -32.18
CA ASP A 155 -8.13 -8.62 -31.06
C ASP A 155 -9.18 -8.78 -29.95
N MET A 156 -9.64 -10.01 -29.75
CA MET A 156 -10.68 -10.35 -28.76
C MET A 156 -10.19 -10.18 -27.32
N GLU A 157 -8.92 -10.49 -27.05
CA GLU A 157 -8.33 -10.35 -25.71
C GLU A 157 -8.18 -8.86 -25.36
N ALA A 158 -7.68 -8.07 -26.31
CA ALA A 158 -7.61 -6.61 -26.14
C ALA A 158 -9.00 -5.99 -25.90
N ARG A 159 -10.04 -6.49 -26.57
CA ARG A 159 -11.42 -6.01 -26.40
C ARG A 159 -11.99 -6.34 -25.01
N GLN A 160 -11.70 -7.52 -24.47
CA GLN A 160 -12.09 -7.91 -23.11
C GLN A 160 -11.37 -7.03 -22.07
N GLN A 161 -10.06 -6.84 -22.21
CA GLN A 161 -9.27 -5.98 -21.31
C GLN A 161 -9.75 -4.52 -21.35
N VAL A 162 -10.08 -3.98 -22.52
CA VAL A 162 -10.64 -2.62 -22.64
C VAL A 162 -11.96 -2.47 -21.87
N GLY A 163 -12.81 -3.50 -21.88
CA GLY A 163 -14.06 -3.49 -21.10
C GLY A 163 -13.82 -3.41 -19.59
N VAL A 164 -12.82 -4.12 -19.08
CA VAL A 164 -12.39 -4.04 -17.67
C VAL A 164 -11.79 -2.66 -17.35
N LEU A 165 -10.91 -2.16 -18.22
CA LEU A 165 -10.25 -0.86 -18.05
C LEU A 165 -11.25 0.30 -18.02
N ASN A 166 -12.30 0.27 -18.85
CA ASN A 166 -13.33 1.31 -18.85
C ASN A 166 -14.07 1.37 -17.51
N ARG A 167 -14.49 0.22 -16.96
CA ARG A 167 -15.15 0.16 -15.63
C ARG A 167 -14.25 0.72 -14.52
N LEU A 168 -12.96 0.36 -14.54
CA LEU A 168 -11.97 0.87 -13.60
C LEU A 168 -11.81 2.40 -13.70
N ILE A 169 -11.66 2.91 -14.93
CA ILE A 169 -11.51 4.35 -15.19
C ILE A 169 -12.78 5.12 -14.77
N GLU A 170 -13.97 4.59 -15.06
CA GLU A 170 -15.24 5.19 -14.62
C GLU A 170 -15.34 5.26 -13.10
N THR A 171 -14.96 4.19 -12.40
CA THR A 171 -15.00 4.14 -10.92
C THR A 171 -14.05 5.16 -10.29
N LEU A 172 -12.81 5.26 -10.80
CA LEU A 172 -11.84 6.25 -10.31
C LEU A 172 -12.30 7.70 -10.59
N ASN A 173 -12.91 7.96 -11.74
CA ASN A 173 -13.47 9.27 -12.07
C ASN A 173 -14.67 9.65 -11.19
N ALA A 174 -15.39 8.66 -10.65
CA ALA A 174 -16.43 8.88 -9.64
C ALA A 174 -15.87 9.16 -8.23
N GLY A 175 -14.54 9.14 -8.05
CA GLY A 175 -13.88 9.34 -6.77
C GLY A 175 -13.85 8.08 -5.90
N GLU A 176 -14.10 6.91 -6.48
CA GLU A 176 -14.09 5.63 -5.78
C GLU A 176 -12.81 4.83 -6.11
N PRO A 177 -12.13 4.24 -5.11
CA PRO A 177 -10.92 3.45 -5.35
C PRO A 177 -11.20 2.18 -6.17
N ALA A 178 -10.28 1.79 -7.06
CA ALA A 178 -10.42 0.59 -7.91
C ALA A 178 -10.81 -0.71 -7.16
N ARG A 179 -10.40 -0.86 -5.89
CA ARG A 179 -10.79 -1.99 -5.02
C ARG A 179 -12.30 -2.12 -4.74
N THR A 180 -13.10 -1.10 -5.05
CA THR A 180 -14.57 -1.16 -4.93
C THR A 180 -15.24 -1.73 -6.18
N CYS A 181 -14.50 -1.88 -7.29
CA CYS A 181 -15.01 -2.52 -8.50
C CYS A 181 -15.32 -4.00 -8.24
N HIS A 182 -16.46 -4.46 -8.76
CA HIS A 182 -16.78 -5.89 -8.81
C HIS A 182 -16.25 -6.50 -10.10
N PHE A 183 -15.51 -7.60 -9.98
CA PHE A 183 -14.98 -8.38 -11.09
C PHE A 183 -15.57 -9.79 -11.07
N ASP A 184 -15.89 -10.32 -12.23
CA ASP A 184 -16.40 -11.68 -12.40
C ASP A 184 -15.31 -12.61 -12.94
N LYS A 185 -15.53 -13.92 -12.95
CA LYS A 185 -14.60 -14.91 -13.54
C LYS A 185 -14.28 -14.68 -15.03
N ALA A 186 -15.10 -13.89 -15.71
CA ALA A 186 -14.88 -13.48 -17.09
C ALA A 186 -13.93 -12.28 -17.21
N ASP A 187 -13.50 -11.70 -16.09
CA ASP A 187 -12.57 -10.57 -16.02
C ASP A 187 -11.13 -11.01 -15.66
N ASP A 188 -10.94 -12.26 -15.25
CA ASP A 188 -9.64 -12.94 -15.07
C ASP A 188 -8.95 -13.20 -16.42
#